data_AF-A0A7X1PDJ6-F1
#
_entry.id   AF-A0A7X1PDJ6-F1
#
_cell.length_a   1.000
_cell.length_b   1.000
_cell.length_c   1.000
_cell.angle_alpha   90.00
_cell.angle_beta   90.00
_cell.angle_gamma   90.00
#
_symmetry.space_group_name_H-M   'P 1'
#
loop_
_entity.id
_entity.type
_entity.pdbx_description
1 polymer ?
#
loop_
_entity_poly.entity_id
_entity_poly.type
_entity_poly.pdbx_seq_one_letter_code
_entity_poly.pdbx_strand_id
1 'polypeptide(L)'
;MAITSLEGTKSSKDKKLLSAASTVRGAAFRDQGMPDSAEQEGLQAIALNDTSPHAYNLLGALAYARHEFEEGDEYFAEAERRGSVGGDRRDIEGVLEAMAFLDRQALAAHLLGKDRQKYNWVHKYMKP
;
A
#
# COMPACT_ATOMS: atom_id res chain seq x y z
N MET A 1 -21.73 10.38 40.21
CA MET A 1 -20.35 10.49 39.69
C MET A 1 -20.43 10.24 38.19
N ALA A 2 -20.24 11.26 37.36
CA ALA A 2 -20.15 11.10 35.92
C ALA A 2 -18.69 10.82 35.58
N ILE A 3 -18.43 9.65 35.02
CA ILE A 3 -17.12 9.33 34.43
C ILE A 3 -17.17 9.95 33.04
N THR A 4 -16.69 11.18 32.92
CA THR A 4 -16.50 11.82 31.62
C THR A 4 -15.36 11.08 30.92
N SER A 5 -15.69 10.19 29.98
CA SER A 5 -14.69 9.56 29.12
C SER A 5 -13.84 10.64 28.46
N LEU A 6 -12.55 10.62 28.77
CA LEU A 6 -11.49 11.36 28.07
C LEU A 6 -11.24 10.74 26.69
N GLU A 7 -12.28 10.51 25.90
CA GLU A 7 -12.12 10.39 24.45
C GLU A 7 -11.98 11.79 23.89
N GLY A 8 -10.85 12.42 24.19
CA GLY A 8 -10.45 13.66 23.56
C GLY A 8 -10.43 13.42 22.05
N THR A 9 -11.36 14.04 21.33
CA THR A 9 -11.42 13.99 19.88
C THR A 9 -10.08 14.54 19.35
N LYS A 10 -9.20 13.64 18.91
CA LYS A 10 -7.90 14.01 18.33
C LYS A 10 -8.12 15.05 17.24
N SER A 11 -7.31 16.11 17.23
CA SER A 11 -7.39 17.15 16.21
C SER A 11 -7.18 16.54 14.83
N SER A 12 -7.72 17.18 13.78
CA SER A 12 -7.47 16.78 12.39
C SER A 12 -5.96 16.63 12.10
N LYS A 13 -5.14 17.53 12.67
CA LYS A 13 -3.68 17.45 12.56
C LYS A 13 -3.11 16.20 13.23
N ASP A 14 -3.60 15.86 14.43
CA ASP A 14 -3.16 14.67 15.17
C ASP A 14 -3.55 13.39 14.42
N LYS A 15 -4.74 13.36 13.82
CA LYS A 15 -5.18 12.24 12.98
C LYS A 15 -4.30 12.04 11.75
N LYS A 16 -3.90 13.13 11.07
CA LYS A 16 -2.95 13.05 9.94
C LYS A 16 -1.59 12.52 10.36
N LEU A 17 -1.06 12.98 11.50
CA LEU A 17 0.21 12.49 12.04
C LEU A 17 0.13 11.01 12.41
N LEU A 18 -0.94 10.58 13.07
CA LEU A 18 -1.15 9.18 13.42
C LEU A 18 -1.34 8.29 12.19
N SER A 19 -2.06 8.77 11.17
CA SER A 19 -2.20 8.05 9.90
C SER A 19 -0.83 7.82 9.26
N ALA A 20 0.00 8.87 9.18
CA ALA A 20 1.36 8.75 8.65
C ALA A 20 2.22 7.78 9.49
N ALA A 21 2.13 7.85 10.82
CA ALA A 21 2.85 6.93 11.71
C ALA A 21 2.40 5.47 11.50
N SER A 22 1.10 5.21 11.38
CA SER A 22 0.56 3.90 11.04
C SER A 22 1.05 3.42 9.68
N THR A 23 1.02 4.26 8.64
CA THR A 23 1.54 3.87 7.31
C THR A 23 3.02 3.48 7.36
N VAL A 24 3.86 4.25 8.06
CA VAL A 24 5.30 3.93 8.21
C VAL A 24 5.49 2.64 8.99
N ARG A 25 4.73 2.42 10.06
CA ARG A 25 4.77 1.18 10.84
C ARG A 25 4.30 -0.02 10.02
N GLY A 26 3.28 0.16 9.19
CA GLY A 26 2.80 -0.87 8.27
C GLY A 26 3.85 -1.25 7.22
N ALA A 27 4.52 -0.26 6.62
CA ALA A 27 5.65 -0.53 5.72
C ALA A 27 6.78 -1.30 6.42
N ALA A 28 7.10 -0.95 7.67
CA ALA A 28 8.10 -1.67 8.45
C ALA A 28 7.67 -3.12 8.78
N PHE A 29 6.39 -3.39 9.01
CA PHE A 29 5.88 -4.76 9.18
C PHE A 29 5.93 -5.56 7.88
N ARG A 30 5.59 -4.95 6.74
CA ARG A 30 5.74 -5.57 5.42
C ARG A 30 7.20 -5.99 5.18
N ASP A 31 8.14 -5.09 5.44
CA ASP A 31 9.57 -5.33 5.24
C ASP A 31 10.12 -6.43 6.20
N GLN A 32 9.44 -6.67 7.33
CA GLN A 32 9.72 -7.78 8.26
C GLN A 32 9.00 -9.09 7.93
N GLY A 33 8.23 -9.15 6.85
CA GLY A 33 7.45 -10.34 6.48
C GLY A 33 6.23 -10.57 7.37
N MET A 34 5.65 -9.50 7.94
CA MET A 34 4.45 -9.54 8.78
C MET A 34 3.25 -8.89 8.05
N PRO A 35 2.71 -9.53 6.99
CA PRO A 35 1.71 -8.90 6.12
C PRO A 35 0.41 -8.55 6.84
N ASP A 36 -0.06 -9.38 7.76
CA ASP A 36 -1.33 -9.14 8.48
C ASP A 36 -1.22 -7.91 9.40
N SER A 37 -0.08 -7.76 10.08
CA SER A 37 0.20 -6.56 10.88
C SER A 37 0.32 -5.32 9.99
N ALA A 38 0.95 -5.46 8.81
CA ALA A 38 1.07 -4.36 7.86
C ALA A 38 -0.30 -3.89 7.33
N GLU A 39 -1.19 -4.83 7.04
CA GLU A 39 -2.55 -4.57 6.59
C GLU A 39 -3.37 -3.85 7.67
N GLN A 40 -3.32 -4.32 8.92
CA GLN A 40 -3.98 -3.67 10.05
C GLN A 40 -3.55 -2.20 10.19
N GLU A 41 -2.26 -1.93 10.03
CA GLU A 41 -1.73 -0.56 10.06
C GLU A 41 -2.18 0.28 8.86
N GLY A 42 -2.26 -0.31 7.66
CA GLY A 42 -2.79 0.36 6.47
C GLY A 42 -4.26 0.76 6.65
N LEU A 43 -5.09 -0.17 7.12
CA LEU A 43 -6.51 0.07 7.40
C LEU A 43 -6.70 1.11 8.51
N GLN A 44 -5.90 1.04 9.58
CA GLN A 44 -5.90 2.04 10.64
C GLN A 44 -5.49 3.43 10.12
N ALA A 45 -4.51 3.50 9.21
CA ALA A 45 -4.09 4.75 8.60
C ALA A 45 -5.20 5.39 7.74
N ILE A 46 -5.96 4.58 6.99
CA ILE A 46 -7.14 5.03 6.25
C ILE A 46 -8.23 5.53 7.21
N ALA A 47 -8.54 4.78 8.27
CA ALA A 47 -9.56 5.17 9.26
C ALA A 47 -9.23 6.51 9.95
N LEU A 48 -7.93 6.82 10.11
CA LEU A 48 -7.47 8.08 10.67
C LEU A 48 -7.49 9.24 9.66
N ASN A 49 -7.10 8.97 8.41
CA ASN A 49 -7.03 9.97 7.34
C ASN A 49 -7.16 9.29 5.97
N ASP A 50 -8.39 9.20 5.51
CA ASP A 50 -8.73 8.56 4.24
C ASP A 50 -8.25 9.36 3.02
N THR A 51 -7.81 10.62 3.17
CA THR A 51 -7.32 11.43 2.05
C THR A 51 -5.84 11.22 1.76
N SER A 52 -5.12 10.45 2.58
CA SER A 52 -3.69 10.18 2.37
C SER A 52 -3.51 9.10 1.30
N PRO A 53 -2.76 9.34 0.21
CA PRO A 53 -2.50 8.30 -0.79
C PRO A 53 -1.61 7.16 -0.28
N HIS A 54 -0.75 7.41 0.72
CA HIS A 54 0.28 6.45 1.14
C HIS A 54 -0.28 5.18 1.78
N ALA A 55 -1.40 5.28 2.50
CA ALA A 55 -2.03 4.09 3.10
C ALA A 55 -2.60 3.16 2.03
N TYR A 56 -3.17 3.71 0.96
CA TYR A 56 -3.67 2.94 -0.18
C TYR A 56 -2.52 2.32 -0.97
N ASN A 57 -1.42 3.04 -1.21
CA ASN A 57 -0.22 2.45 -1.80
C ASN A 57 0.29 1.23 -1.01
N LEU A 58 0.34 1.33 0.32
CA LEU A 58 0.77 0.22 1.19
C LEU A 58 -0.15 -1.00 1.02
N LEU A 59 -1.47 -0.80 1.08
CA LEU A 59 -2.42 -1.89 0.90
C LEU A 59 -2.36 -2.49 -0.51
N GLY A 60 -2.17 -1.67 -1.55
CA GLY A 60 -1.98 -2.15 -2.91
C GLY A 60 -0.73 -3.03 -3.06
N ALA A 61 0.37 -2.65 -2.40
CA ALA A 61 1.58 -3.47 -2.36
C ALA A 61 1.37 -4.80 -1.61
N LEU A 62 0.63 -4.79 -0.50
CA LEU A 62 0.31 -5.99 0.26
C LEU A 62 -0.58 -6.96 -0.53
N ALA A 63 -1.61 -6.45 -1.21
CA ALA A 63 -2.48 -7.23 -2.08
C ALA A 63 -1.67 -7.89 -3.22
N TYR A 64 -0.79 -7.13 -3.89
CA TYR A 64 0.11 -7.71 -4.90
C TYR A 64 1.04 -8.78 -4.33
N ALA A 65 1.58 -8.59 -3.14
CA ALA A 65 2.42 -9.59 -2.47
C ALA A 65 1.64 -10.88 -2.12
N ARG A 66 0.32 -10.80 -1.99
CA ARG A 66 -0.60 -11.93 -1.77
C ARG A 66 -1.21 -12.52 -3.04
N HIS A 67 -0.80 -12.05 -4.22
CA HIS A 67 -1.39 -12.42 -5.51
C HIS A 67 -2.84 -11.97 -5.73
N GLU A 68 -3.29 -10.99 -4.96
CA GLU A 68 -4.61 -10.36 -5.07
C GLU A 68 -4.50 -9.17 -6.03
N PHE A 69 -4.26 -9.45 -7.31
CA PHE A 69 -3.87 -8.43 -8.29
C PHE A 69 -4.99 -7.40 -8.59
N GLU A 70 -6.25 -7.85 -8.64
CA GLU A 70 -7.38 -6.94 -8.85
C GLU A 70 -7.57 -5.99 -7.65
N GLU A 71 -7.43 -6.50 -6.43
CA GLU A 71 -7.52 -5.68 -5.22
C GLU A 71 -6.36 -4.69 -5.13
N GLY A 72 -5.15 -5.14 -5.49
CA GLY A 72 -4.00 -4.24 -5.57
C GLY A 72 -4.21 -3.10 -6.58
N ASP A 73 -4.81 -3.40 -7.73
CA ASP A 73 -5.18 -2.40 -8.73
C ASP A 73 -6.17 -1.37 -8.19
N GLU A 74 -7.18 -1.81 -7.43
CA GLU A 74 -8.18 -0.95 -6.80
C GLU A 74 -7.53 0.00 -5.79
N TYR A 75 -6.66 -0.51 -4.91
CA TYR A 75 -5.94 0.32 -3.95
C TYR A 75 -5.03 1.34 -4.63
N PHE A 76 -4.26 0.96 -5.65
CA PHE A 76 -3.43 1.92 -6.38
C PHE A 76 -4.27 2.97 -7.11
N ALA A 77 -5.43 2.60 -7.64
CA ALA A 77 -6.36 3.57 -8.25
C ALA A 77 -6.94 4.55 -7.20
N GLU A 78 -7.25 4.08 -5.99
CA GLU A 78 -7.64 4.98 -4.89
C GLU A 78 -6.51 5.92 -4.45
N ALA A 79 -5.26 5.44 -4.47
CA ALA A 79 -4.10 6.27 -4.19
C ALA A 79 -3.93 7.36 -5.26
N GLU A 80 -4.07 7.03 -6.54
CA GLU A 80 -4.03 7.99 -7.65
C GLU A 80 -5.15 9.05 -7.52
N ARG A 81 -6.38 8.63 -7.18
CA ARG A 81 -7.51 9.55 -6.90
C ARG A 81 -7.19 10.56 -5.79
N ARG A 82 -6.31 10.21 -4.86
CA ARG A 82 -5.84 11.06 -3.75
C ARG A 82 -4.54 11.81 -4.05
N GLY A 83 -4.08 11.79 -5.30
CA GLY A 83 -2.92 12.54 -5.75
C GLY A 83 -1.59 11.79 -5.66
N SER A 84 -1.59 10.46 -5.53
CA SER A 84 -0.37 9.67 -5.74
C SER A 84 0.09 9.84 -7.19
N VAL A 85 1.30 10.35 -7.39
CA VAL A 85 1.93 10.45 -8.72
C VAL A 85 3.21 9.64 -8.71
N GLY A 86 3.22 8.50 -9.41
CA GLY A 86 4.39 7.62 -9.49
C GLY A 86 4.79 6.99 -8.15
N GLY A 87 3.96 7.13 -7.10
CA GLY A 87 4.16 6.48 -5.81
C GLY A 87 3.94 4.98 -5.88
N ASP A 88 3.09 4.53 -6.80
CA ASP A 88 2.89 3.11 -7.12
C ASP A 88 4.19 2.41 -7.50
N ARG A 89 5.06 3.06 -8.28
CA ARG A 89 6.27 2.40 -8.79
C ARG A 89 7.20 1.90 -7.70
N ARG A 90 7.56 2.71 -6.70
CA ARG A 90 8.49 2.27 -5.64
C ARG A 90 7.91 1.12 -4.83
N ASP A 91 6.62 1.23 -4.51
CA ASP A 91 5.91 0.21 -3.74
C ASP A 91 5.81 -1.11 -4.53
N ILE A 92 5.50 -1.06 -5.83
CA ILE A 92 5.46 -2.23 -6.71
C ILE A 92 6.86 -2.80 -6.97
N GLU A 93 7.89 -1.96 -7.17
CA GLU A 93 9.29 -2.40 -7.32
C GLU A 93 9.72 -3.21 -6.09
N GLY A 94 9.40 -2.74 -4.87
CA GLY A 94 9.70 -3.47 -3.64
C GLY A 94 9.01 -4.83 -3.55
N VAL A 95 7.75 -4.92 -3.98
CA VAL A 95 7.02 -6.21 -4.04
C VAL A 95 7.68 -7.16 -5.04
N LEU A 96 7.94 -6.69 -6.27
CA LEU A 96 8.60 -7.48 -7.30
C LEU A 96 9.97 -7.99 -6.82
N GLU A 97 10.75 -7.15 -6.13
CA GLU A 97 12.06 -7.51 -5.58
C GLU A 97 11.97 -8.60 -4.50
N ALA A 98 10.94 -8.57 -3.67
CA ALA A 98 10.71 -9.55 -2.61
C ALA A 98 10.11 -10.88 -3.09
N MET A 99 9.37 -10.88 -4.21
CA MET A 99 8.71 -12.07 -4.76
C MET A 99 9.69 -13.09 -5.35
N ALA A 100 9.31 -14.36 -5.27
CA ALA A 100 9.97 -15.43 -6.02
C ALA A 100 9.81 -15.23 -7.54
N PHE A 101 10.65 -15.89 -8.32
CA PHE A 101 10.74 -15.64 -9.77
C PHE A 101 9.41 -15.82 -10.52
N LEU A 102 8.70 -16.93 -10.30
CA LEU A 102 7.42 -17.20 -10.98
C LEU A 102 6.33 -16.19 -10.57
N ASP A 103 6.29 -15.86 -9.29
CA ASP A 103 5.35 -14.91 -8.70
C ASP A 103 5.57 -13.50 -9.24
N ARG A 104 6.83 -13.08 -9.29
CA ARG A 104 7.29 -11.83 -9.90
C ARG A 104 6.91 -11.76 -11.39
N GLN A 105 7.08 -12.85 -12.13
CA GLN A 105 6.69 -12.90 -13.54
C GLN A 105 5.18 -12.77 -13.73
N ALA A 106 4.38 -13.40 -12.86
CA ALA A 106 2.92 -13.29 -12.89
C ALA A 106 2.46 -11.84 -12.65
N LEU A 107 2.99 -11.18 -11.62
CA LEU A 107 2.66 -9.77 -11.35
C LEU A 107 3.14 -8.85 -12.47
N ALA A 108 4.35 -9.05 -13.00
CA ALA A 108 4.86 -8.28 -14.13
C ALA A 108 3.98 -8.42 -15.39
N ALA A 109 3.50 -9.65 -15.68
CA ALA A 109 2.60 -9.90 -16.79
C ALA A 109 1.23 -9.23 -16.58
N HIS A 110 0.67 -9.29 -15.36
CA HIS A 110 -0.56 -8.59 -14.98
C HIS A 110 -0.46 -7.08 -15.27
N LEU A 111 0.58 -6.45 -14.76
CA LEU A 111 0.82 -5.01 -14.92
C LEU A 111 0.98 -4.61 -16.39
N LEU A 112 1.73 -5.38 -17.19
CA LEU A 112 1.89 -5.13 -18.63
C LEU A 112 0.60 -5.35 -19.42
N GLY A 113 -0.27 -6.26 -18.96
CA GLY A 113 -1.60 -6.49 -19.53
C GLY A 113 -2.53 -5.31 -19.27
N LYS A 114 -2.46 -4.72 -18.07
CA LYS A 114 -3.27 -3.58 -17.65
C LYS A 114 -2.92 -2.29 -18.40
N ASP A 115 -1.65 -1.89 -18.38
CA ASP A 115 -1.16 -0.73 -19.11
C ASP A 115 0.32 -0.91 -19.47
N ARG A 116 0.55 -1.38 -20.69
CA ARG A 116 1.90 -1.67 -21.18
C ARG A 116 2.82 -0.45 -21.16
N GLN A 117 2.31 0.75 -21.47
CA GLN A 117 3.14 1.95 -21.54
C GLN A 117 3.54 2.41 -20.15
N LYS A 118 2.57 2.47 -19.22
CA LYS A 118 2.80 2.85 -17.83
C LYS A 118 3.77 1.88 -17.13
N TYR A 119 3.57 0.58 -17.33
CA TYR A 119 4.32 -0.46 -16.64
C TYR A 119 5.50 -1.04 -17.44
N ASN A 120 5.93 -0.42 -18.54
CA ASN A 120 7.04 -0.91 -19.37
C ASN A 120 8.34 -1.19 -18.57
N TRP A 121 8.54 -0.51 -17.44
CA TRP A 121 9.68 -0.72 -16.56
C TRP A 121 9.71 -2.10 -15.90
N VAL A 122 8.59 -2.84 -15.82
CA VAL A 122 8.56 -4.17 -15.19
C VAL A 122 9.27 -5.24 -16.03
N HIS A 123 9.58 -4.98 -17.31
CA HIS A 123 10.37 -5.89 -18.14
C HIS A 123 11.74 -6.24 -17.54
N LYS A 124 12.30 -5.37 -16.68
CA LYS A 124 13.55 -5.67 -15.95
C LYS A 124 13.42 -6.87 -15.00
N TYR A 125 12.21 -7.17 -14.53
CA TYR A 125 11.89 -8.24 -13.58
C TYR A 125 11.47 -9.56 -14.25
N MET A 126 11.33 -9.58 -15.57
CA MET A 126 10.92 -10.78 -16.32
C MET A 126 12.07 -11.69 -16.72
N LYS A 127 13.32 -11.23 -16.55
CA LYS A 127 14.53 -11.99 -16.90
C LYS A 127 14.92 -12.92 -15.75
N PRO A 128 15.44 -14.13 -16.04
CA PRO A 128 16.02 -15.02 -15.03
C PRO A 128 17.14 -14.35 -14.23
#